data_AF-A0A2V8LML8-F1
#
_entry.id   AF-A0A2V8LML8-F1
#
_cell.length_a   1.000
_cell.length_b   1.000
_cell.length_c   1.000
_cell.angle_alpha   90.00
_cell.angle_beta   90.00
_cell.angle_gamma   90.00
#
_symmetry.space_group_name_H-M   'P 1'
#
loop_
_entity.id
_entity.type
_entity.pdbx_description
1 polymer ?
#
loop_
_entity_poly.entity_id
_entity_poly.type
_entity_poly.pdbx_seq_one_letter_code
_entity_poly.pdbx_strand_id
1 'polypeptide(L)'
;MTYLKLTFSVASGWLERPLLCAFLAALFAASCQAPVNISDVEQAERFVKALNSRDVDSMLALAEVPFADRRQEWQREADGFSLGRATDHIVKDTSALRSLFAELAGSVQIERNTPAEKPPAREELLHQFLAGASPQWAAANIFVFRRGFGDVEHIALLGVSPNSKKVTAIYLN
;
A
#
# COMPACT_ATOMS: atom_id res chain seq x y z
N MET A 1 -23.19 3.29 68.66
CA MET A 1 -22.86 3.26 67.22
C MET A 1 -22.18 4.58 66.90
N THR A 2 -20.87 4.54 66.71
CA THR A 2 -19.96 5.68 66.81
C THR A 2 -19.71 6.26 65.41
N TYR A 3 -20.05 7.52 65.20
CA TYR A 3 -19.77 8.22 63.94
C TYR A 3 -18.33 8.73 63.93
N LEU A 4 -17.50 8.18 63.03
CA LEU A 4 -16.16 8.67 62.76
C LEU A 4 -16.26 9.92 61.88
N LYS A 5 -15.84 11.06 62.42
CA LYS A 5 -15.79 12.35 61.70
C LYS A 5 -14.42 12.47 61.02
N LEU A 6 -14.36 12.22 59.72
CA LEU A 6 -13.17 12.44 58.89
C LEU A 6 -13.08 13.92 58.52
N THR A 7 -12.16 14.65 59.15
CA THR A 7 -11.77 16.00 58.75
C THR A 7 -10.71 15.93 57.66
N PHE A 8 -11.06 16.35 56.44
CA PHE A 8 -10.09 16.59 55.37
C PHE A 8 -9.50 18.00 55.53
N SER A 9 -8.19 18.05 55.78
CA SER A 9 -7.40 19.28 55.76
C SER A 9 -7.04 19.61 54.30
N VAL A 10 -7.57 20.71 53.78
CA VAL A 10 -7.23 21.22 52.44
C VAL A 10 -5.92 21.98 52.54
N ALA A 11 -4.81 21.32 52.18
CA ALA A 11 -3.53 21.98 52.00
C ALA A 11 -3.56 22.79 50.70
N SER A 12 -3.56 24.10 50.83
CA SER A 12 -3.53 25.08 49.75
C SER A 12 -2.14 25.13 49.10
N GLY A 13 -1.87 24.23 48.15
CA GLY A 13 -0.67 24.24 47.31
C GLY A 13 -0.79 25.21 46.13
N TRP A 14 -0.52 26.49 46.35
CA TRP A 14 -0.56 27.55 45.32
C TRP A 14 0.77 27.76 44.57
N LEU A 15 1.63 26.72 44.44
CA LEU A 15 2.93 26.87 43.76
C LEU A 15 3.25 25.86 42.64
N GLU A 16 2.35 24.94 42.27
CA GLU A 16 2.68 23.89 41.28
C GLU A 16 2.03 24.05 39.89
N ARG A 17 1.24 25.12 39.68
CA ARG A 17 0.52 25.33 38.41
C ARG A 17 1.37 25.69 37.17
N PRO A 18 2.55 26.35 37.25
CA PRO A 18 3.24 26.76 36.02
C PRO A 18 4.00 25.60 35.32
N LEU A 19 4.39 24.55 36.07
CA LEU A 19 5.12 23.40 35.52
C LEU A 19 4.23 22.46 34.70
N LEU A 20 2.98 22.26 35.12
CA LEU A 20 2.03 21.40 34.41
C LEU A 20 1.58 21.99 33.06
N CYS A 21 1.38 23.32 33.01
CA CYS A 21 1.02 24.03 31.77
C CYS A 21 2.17 24.04 30.75
N ALA A 22 3.42 24.14 31.19
CA ALA A 22 4.58 24.08 30.32
C ALA A 22 4.77 22.69 29.69
N PHE A 23 4.48 21.61 30.43
CA PHE A 23 4.56 20.24 29.92
C PHE A 23 3.46 19.93 28.89
N LEU A 24 2.24 20.44 29.10
CA LEU A 24 1.15 20.34 28.14
C LEU A 24 1.43 21.13 26.85
N ALA A 25 2.02 22.34 26.95
CA ALA A 25 2.39 23.14 25.78
C ALA A 25 3.50 22.48 24.93
N ALA A 26 4.45 21.77 25.56
CA ALA A 26 5.48 21.03 24.84
C ALA A 26 4.93 19.80 24.07
N LEU A 27 3.88 19.15 24.58
CA LEU A 27 3.22 18.03 23.89
C LEU A 27 2.45 18.47 22.63
N PHE A 28 1.90 19.69 22.61
CA PHE A 28 1.22 20.22 21.42
C PHE A 28 2.19 20.71 20.33
N ALA A 29 3.38 21.19 20.69
CA ALA A 29 4.36 21.67 19.71
C ALA A 29 5.04 20.53 18.93
N ALA A 30 5.11 19.31 19.48
CA ALA A 30 5.72 18.15 18.82
C ALA A 30 4.82 17.48 17.76
N SER A 31 3.54 17.85 17.68
CA SER A 31 2.58 17.20 16.77
C SER A 31 2.52 17.80 15.36
N CYS A 32 3.24 18.89 15.09
CA CYS A 32 3.34 19.47 13.76
C CYS A 32 4.54 18.89 13.01
N GLN A 33 4.54 17.56 12.79
CA GLN A 33 5.43 17.00 11.78
C GLN A 33 4.86 17.35 10.40
N ALA A 34 5.66 18.02 9.57
CA ALA A 34 5.29 18.28 8.17
C ALA A 34 4.95 16.93 7.49
N PRO A 35 3.93 16.89 6.63
CA PRO A 35 3.57 15.66 5.93
C PRO A 35 4.80 15.17 5.16
N VAL A 36 5.24 13.94 5.44
CA VAL A 36 6.33 13.31 4.70
C VAL A 36 5.88 13.16 3.26
N ASN A 37 6.50 13.91 2.36
CA ASN A 37 6.21 13.83 0.93
C ASN A 37 6.90 12.60 0.36
N ILE A 38 6.20 11.46 0.38
CA ILE A 38 6.68 10.21 -0.20
C ILE A 38 6.40 10.23 -1.70
N SER A 39 7.42 9.91 -2.50
CA SER A 39 7.27 9.82 -3.95
C SER A 39 6.46 8.60 -4.38
N ASP A 40 5.80 8.65 -5.54
CA ASP A 40 4.99 7.54 -6.04
C ASP A 40 5.83 6.26 -6.25
N VAL A 41 7.09 6.43 -6.68
CA VAL A 41 8.03 5.32 -6.85
C VAL A 41 8.35 4.67 -5.51
N GLU A 42 8.68 5.47 -4.49
CA GLU A 42 8.97 4.97 -3.15
C GLU A 42 7.76 4.26 -2.53
N GLN A 43 6.54 4.73 -2.82
CA GLN A 43 5.32 4.07 -2.39
C GLN A 43 5.18 2.67 -3.00
N ALA A 44 5.42 2.55 -4.31
CA ALA A 44 5.38 1.26 -5.00
C ALA A 44 6.45 0.29 -4.46
N GLU A 45 7.68 0.77 -4.24
CA GLU A 45 8.77 -0.02 -3.65
C GLU A 45 8.46 -0.52 -2.24
N ARG A 46 7.87 0.34 -1.39
CA ARG A 46 7.41 -0.03 -0.04
C ARG A 46 6.34 -1.11 -0.11
N PHE A 47 5.42 -1.03 -1.06
CA PHE A 47 4.38 -2.04 -1.24
C PHE A 47 4.98 -3.38 -1.68
N VAL A 48 5.89 -3.39 -2.66
CA VAL A 48 6.59 -4.61 -3.10
C VAL A 48 7.41 -5.21 -1.97
N LYS A 49 8.12 -4.39 -1.19
CA LYS A 49 8.86 -4.85 -0.02
C LYS A 49 7.93 -5.53 0.99
N ALA A 50 6.78 -4.92 1.28
CA ALA A 50 5.78 -5.49 2.19
C ALA A 50 5.20 -6.81 1.63
N LEU A 51 4.90 -6.88 0.33
CA LEU A 51 4.46 -8.09 -0.35
C LEU A 51 5.48 -9.22 -0.20
N ASN A 52 6.74 -8.94 -0.55
CA ASN A 52 7.84 -9.89 -0.48
C ASN A 52 8.17 -10.33 0.96
N SER A 53 7.94 -9.48 1.97
CA SER A 53 8.09 -9.82 3.38
C SER A 53 6.83 -10.41 4.01
N ARG A 54 5.77 -10.62 3.22
CA ARG A 54 4.45 -11.11 3.67
C ARG A 54 3.79 -10.25 4.75
N ASP A 55 4.06 -8.95 4.74
CA ASP A 55 3.53 -7.98 5.69
C ASP A 55 2.21 -7.39 5.17
N VAL A 56 1.12 -8.11 5.44
CA VAL A 56 -0.24 -7.74 5.02
C VAL A 56 -0.68 -6.40 5.61
N ASP A 57 -0.30 -6.10 6.85
CA ASP A 57 -0.69 -4.84 7.50
C ASP A 57 -0.01 -3.64 6.85
N SER A 58 1.27 -3.76 6.50
CA SER A 58 1.97 -2.74 5.72
C SER A 58 1.37 -2.58 4.32
N MET A 59 1.01 -3.67 3.62
CA MET A 59 0.33 -3.57 2.33
C MET A 59 -1.00 -2.80 2.44
N LEU A 60 -1.81 -3.10 3.47
CA LEU A 60 -3.08 -2.40 3.73
C LEU A 60 -2.87 -0.91 4.04
N ALA A 61 -1.83 -0.58 4.81
CA ALA A 61 -1.50 0.81 5.10
C ALA A 61 -1.06 1.60 3.85
N LEU A 62 -0.56 0.93 2.82
CA LEU A 62 -0.04 1.54 1.58
C LEU A 62 -1.07 1.58 0.45
N ALA A 63 -2.17 0.83 0.57
CA ALA A 63 -3.21 0.71 -0.45
C ALA A 63 -4.47 1.51 -0.12
N GLU A 64 -5.35 1.69 -1.11
CA GLU A 64 -6.69 2.25 -0.92
C GLU A 64 -7.76 1.39 -1.61
N VAL A 65 -9.00 1.53 -1.13
CA VAL A 65 -10.18 0.92 -1.77
C VAL A 65 -10.95 1.99 -2.56
N PRO A 66 -11.55 1.64 -3.72
CA PRO A 66 -11.51 0.33 -4.37
C PRO A 66 -10.13 0.00 -4.93
N PHE A 67 -9.75 -1.28 -4.85
CA PHE A 67 -8.46 -1.79 -5.33
C PHE A 67 -8.66 -2.75 -6.51
N ALA A 68 -7.94 -2.55 -7.60
CA ALA A 68 -8.02 -3.40 -8.79
C ALA A 68 -6.94 -4.49 -8.80
N ASP A 69 -7.34 -5.76 -8.82
CA ASP A 69 -6.48 -6.92 -9.06
C ASP A 69 -6.73 -7.43 -10.47
N ARG A 70 -5.68 -7.54 -11.28
CA ARG A 70 -5.73 -8.13 -12.62
C ARG A 70 -4.70 -9.23 -12.74
N ARG A 71 -5.12 -10.39 -13.25
CA ARG A 71 -4.24 -11.54 -13.47
C ARG A 71 -4.34 -12.02 -14.90
N GLN A 72 -3.21 -12.35 -15.50
CA GLN A 72 -3.15 -12.80 -16.89
C GLN A 72 -1.94 -13.72 -17.10
N GLU A 73 -2.15 -15.02 -17.14
CA GLU A 73 -1.06 -15.98 -17.30
C GLU A 73 -0.60 -16.10 -18.76
N TRP A 74 0.69 -16.41 -18.94
CA TRP A 74 1.21 -16.84 -20.23
C TRP A 74 0.64 -18.20 -20.63
N GLN A 75 0.29 -18.35 -21.90
CA GLN A 75 -0.19 -19.59 -22.50
C GLN A 75 0.82 -20.04 -23.55
N ARG A 76 1.10 -21.35 -23.55
CA ARG A 76 1.96 -21.97 -24.55
C ARG A 76 1.19 -22.15 -25.85
N GLU A 77 1.76 -21.67 -26.94
CA GLU A 77 1.29 -21.83 -28.30
C GLU A 77 2.22 -22.78 -29.08
N ALA A 78 1.85 -23.11 -30.33
CA ALA A 78 2.67 -23.96 -31.19
C ALA A 78 4.09 -23.40 -31.42
N ASP A 79 4.21 -22.08 -31.61
CA ASP A 79 5.46 -21.40 -31.98
C ASP A 79 5.91 -20.35 -30.94
N GLY A 80 5.45 -20.44 -29.69
CA GLY A 80 5.88 -19.51 -28.65
C GLY A 80 4.90 -19.40 -27.48
N PHE A 81 4.76 -18.18 -26.96
CA PHE A 81 3.89 -17.87 -25.83
C PHE A 81 3.03 -16.65 -26.14
N SER A 82 1.78 -16.69 -25.72
CA SER A 82 0.81 -15.61 -25.83
C SER A 82 0.27 -15.25 -24.45
N LEU A 83 -0.16 -14.00 -24.24
CA LEU A 83 -0.88 -13.66 -23.02
C LEU A 83 -2.29 -14.25 -23.11
N GLY A 84 -2.67 -15.03 -22.10
CA GLY A 84 -3.98 -15.64 -22.00
C GLY A 84 -5.09 -14.63 -21.72
N ARG A 85 -6.28 -15.15 -21.39
CA ARG A 85 -7.41 -14.31 -20.97
C ARG A 85 -7.12 -13.67 -19.60
N ALA A 86 -7.27 -12.35 -19.52
CA ALA A 86 -7.18 -11.64 -18.26
C ALA A 86 -8.41 -11.89 -17.38
N THR A 87 -8.18 -11.92 -16.07
CA THR A 87 -9.21 -11.95 -15.03
C THR A 87 -9.07 -10.69 -14.20
N ASP A 88 -10.15 -9.91 -14.10
CA ASP A 88 -10.20 -8.66 -13.34
C ASP A 88 -11.07 -8.84 -12.10
N HIS A 89 -10.61 -8.30 -10.97
CA HIS A 89 -11.34 -8.26 -9.72
C HIS A 89 -11.19 -6.89 -9.07
N ILE A 90 -12.32 -6.27 -8.69
CA ILE A 90 -12.33 -4.99 -7.99
C ILE A 90 -12.76 -5.21 -6.55
N VAL A 91 -11.83 -5.00 -5.63
CA VAL A 91 -12.04 -5.14 -4.19
C VAL A 91 -12.51 -3.81 -3.62
N LYS A 92 -13.68 -3.78 -2.97
CA LYS A 92 -14.34 -2.52 -2.57
C LYS A 92 -14.23 -2.19 -1.09
N ASP A 93 -13.78 -3.13 -0.27
CA ASP A 93 -13.66 -2.97 1.18
C ASP A 93 -12.37 -3.56 1.73
N THR A 94 -11.97 -3.07 2.90
CA THR A 94 -10.69 -3.40 3.53
C THR A 94 -10.61 -4.86 3.97
N SER A 95 -11.73 -5.51 4.29
CA SER A 95 -11.73 -6.92 4.72
C SER A 95 -11.39 -7.83 3.55
N ALA A 96 -12.06 -7.63 2.42
CA ALA A 96 -11.76 -8.35 1.19
C ALA A 96 -10.33 -8.02 0.68
N LEU A 97 -9.87 -6.77 0.87
CA LEU A 97 -8.51 -6.38 0.49
C LEU A 97 -7.45 -7.11 1.32
N ARG A 98 -7.70 -7.28 2.63
CA ARG A 98 -6.83 -8.06 3.51
C ARG A 98 -6.75 -9.51 3.05
N SER A 99 -7.87 -10.13 2.69
CA SER A 99 -7.90 -11.51 2.17
C SER A 99 -7.11 -11.64 0.87
N LEU A 100 -7.30 -10.72 -0.08
CA LEU A 100 -6.51 -10.66 -1.31
C LEU A 100 -5.01 -10.55 -1.00
N PHE A 101 -4.61 -9.62 -0.13
CA PHE A 101 -3.19 -9.42 0.19
C PHE A 101 -2.57 -10.61 0.92
N ALA A 102 -3.32 -11.33 1.75
CA ALA A 102 -2.84 -12.58 2.34
C ALA A 102 -2.60 -13.67 1.27
N GLU A 103 -3.48 -13.78 0.27
CA GLU A 103 -3.30 -14.69 -0.86
C GLU A 103 -2.07 -14.32 -1.70
N LEU A 104 -1.94 -13.04 -2.07
CA LEU A 104 -0.80 -12.54 -2.83
C LEU A 104 0.53 -12.76 -2.08
N ALA A 105 0.59 -12.43 -0.79
CA ALA A 105 1.77 -12.66 0.05
C ALA A 105 2.17 -14.15 0.13
N GLY A 106 1.22 -15.06 0.00
CA GLY A 106 1.46 -16.50 0.02
C GLY A 106 1.93 -17.08 -1.32
N SER A 107 1.64 -16.40 -2.44
CA SER A 107 1.77 -16.97 -3.80
C SER A 107 2.65 -16.16 -4.75
N VAL A 108 2.93 -14.89 -4.44
CA VAL A 108 3.64 -13.96 -5.31
C VAL A 108 4.95 -13.54 -4.67
N GLN A 109 6.03 -13.63 -5.45
CA GLN A 109 7.34 -13.07 -5.11
C GLN A 109 7.77 -12.19 -6.27
N ILE A 110 8.10 -10.93 -5.99
CA ILE A 110 8.72 -10.03 -6.96
C ILE A 110 10.24 -10.09 -6.78
N GLU A 111 10.99 -10.29 -7.86
CA GLU A 111 12.44 -10.52 -7.83
C GLU A 111 13.19 -9.32 -7.24
N ARG A 112 12.78 -8.11 -7.59
CA ARG A 112 13.42 -6.87 -7.16
C ARG A 112 12.41 -5.93 -6.52
N ASN A 113 12.81 -5.29 -5.42
CA ASN A 113 11.97 -4.32 -4.73
C ASN A 113 11.93 -2.95 -5.42
N THR A 114 12.76 -2.72 -6.43
CA THR A 114 12.81 -1.49 -7.23
C THR A 114 12.17 -1.72 -8.60
N PRO A 115 11.49 -0.73 -9.19
CA PRO A 115 10.96 -0.86 -10.54
C PRO A 115 12.05 -1.06 -11.60
N ALA A 116 11.65 -1.50 -12.79
CA ALA A 116 12.53 -1.55 -13.95
C ALA A 116 13.04 -0.15 -14.30
N GLU A 117 14.35 0.00 -14.54
CA GLU A 117 14.96 1.28 -14.89
C GLU A 117 14.50 1.83 -16.24
N LYS A 118 14.16 0.92 -17.16
CA LYS A 118 13.70 1.22 -18.53
C LYS A 118 12.44 0.41 -18.82
N PRO A 119 11.31 0.76 -18.20
CA PRO A 119 10.06 0.04 -18.45
C PRO A 119 9.58 0.33 -19.89
N PRO A 120 8.72 -0.55 -20.46
CA PRO A 120 7.98 -0.23 -21.67
C PRO A 120 7.23 1.10 -21.56
N ALA A 121 6.94 1.72 -22.70
CA ALA A 121 6.16 2.95 -22.71
C ALA A 121 4.78 2.73 -22.08
N ARG A 122 4.22 3.77 -21.46
CA ARG A 122 2.93 3.68 -20.78
C ARG A 122 1.83 3.19 -21.73
N GLU A 123 1.84 3.68 -22.96
CA GLU A 123 0.88 3.32 -24.01
C GLU A 123 0.98 1.82 -24.32
N GLU A 124 2.20 1.28 -24.42
CA GLU A 124 2.43 -0.15 -24.61
C GLU A 124 1.89 -0.96 -23.43
N LEU A 125 2.13 -0.53 -22.19
CA LEU A 125 1.58 -1.19 -21.00
C LEU A 125 0.04 -1.23 -21.02
N LEU A 126 -0.58 -0.11 -21.40
CA LEU A 126 -2.03 0.00 -21.49
C LEU A 126 -2.62 -0.86 -22.62
N HIS A 127 -1.92 -0.95 -23.75
CA HIS A 127 -2.39 -1.73 -24.90
C HIS A 127 -2.12 -3.23 -24.78
N GLN A 128 -1.01 -3.64 -24.15
CA GLN A 128 -0.59 -5.04 -24.12
C GLN A 128 -1.08 -5.78 -22.87
N PHE A 129 -0.90 -5.19 -21.69
CA PHE A 129 -1.17 -5.87 -20.41
C PHE A 129 -2.50 -5.42 -19.78
N LEU A 130 -2.88 -4.16 -19.98
CA LEU A 130 -4.04 -3.53 -19.35
C LEU A 130 -5.18 -3.24 -20.33
N ALA A 131 -5.19 -3.87 -21.50
CA ALA A 131 -6.27 -3.72 -22.46
C ALA A 131 -7.61 -4.15 -21.85
N GLY A 132 -8.59 -3.23 -21.86
CA GLY A 132 -9.90 -3.45 -21.27
C GLY A 132 -9.91 -3.48 -19.73
N ALA A 133 -8.81 -3.16 -19.07
CA ALA A 133 -8.74 -3.10 -17.61
C ALA A 133 -9.57 -1.93 -17.03
N SER A 134 -9.75 -1.93 -15.72
CA SER A 134 -10.45 -0.87 -14.98
C SER A 134 -9.89 0.53 -15.30
N PRO A 135 -10.74 1.57 -15.43
CA PRO A 135 -10.32 2.95 -15.67
C PRO A 135 -9.32 3.51 -14.64
N GLN A 136 -9.22 2.90 -13.45
CA GLN A 136 -8.24 3.27 -12.42
C GLN A 136 -6.80 3.22 -12.94
N TRP A 137 -6.49 2.26 -13.81
CA TRP A 137 -5.16 2.15 -14.44
C TRP A 137 -4.83 3.37 -15.32
N ALA A 138 -5.83 3.96 -15.97
CA ALA A 138 -5.64 5.13 -16.82
C ALA A 138 -5.35 6.41 -16.04
N ALA A 139 -5.70 6.47 -14.76
CA ALA A 139 -5.45 7.61 -13.88
C ALA A 139 -4.22 7.43 -12.97
N ALA A 140 -3.69 6.20 -12.88
CA ALA A 140 -2.57 5.86 -12.01
C ALA A 140 -1.20 6.10 -12.67
N ASN A 141 -0.21 6.36 -11.84
CA ASN A 141 1.20 6.21 -12.19
C ASN A 141 1.57 4.72 -12.12
N ILE A 142 2.03 4.16 -13.23
CA ILE A 142 2.26 2.72 -13.39
C ILE A 142 3.75 2.42 -13.22
N PHE A 143 4.07 1.49 -12.33
CA PHE A 143 5.43 1.02 -12.08
C PHE A 143 5.55 -0.45 -12.45
N VAL A 144 6.58 -0.81 -13.22
CA VAL A 144 6.84 -2.17 -13.68
C VAL A 144 7.88 -2.82 -12.78
N PHE A 145 7.60 -4.01 -12.26
CA PHE A 145 8.53 -4.81 -11.48
C PHE A 145 8.73 -6.17 -12.14
N ARG A 146 9.95 -6.70 -12.04
CA ARG A 146 10.28 -8.05 -12.54
C ARG A 146 9.88 -9.08 -11.49
N ARG A 147 9.05 -10.06 -11.86
CA ARG A 147 8.59 -11.12 -10.96
C ARG A 147 9.46 -12.36 -11.05
N GLY A 148 10.02 -12.65 -12.22
CA GLY A 148 10.96 -13.73 -12.42
C GLY A 148 11.16 -14.08 -13.90
N PHE A 149 12.04 -15.05 -14.13
CA PHE A 149 12.43 -15.54 -15.45
C PHE A 149 12.14 -17.03 -15.56
N GLY A 150 11.30 -17.40 -16.52
CA GLY A 150 11.12 -18.76 -17.00
C GLY A 150 11.36 -18.80 -18.50
N ASP A 151 10.56 -19.58 -19.23
CA ASP A 151 10.52 -19.53 -20.70
C ASP A 151 10.06 -18.15 -21.23
N VAL A 152 9.45 -17.36 -20.35
CA VAL A 152 8.95 -15.99 -20.58
C VAL A 152 9.26 -15.09 -19.39
N GLU A 153 9.27 -13.78 -19.63
CA GLU A 153 9.39 -12.79 -18.56
C GLU A 153 8.03 -12.56 -17.88
N HIS A 154 8.04 -12.69 -16.56
CA HIS A 154 6.89 -12.41 -15.71
C HIS A 154 7.09 -11.05 -15.04
N ILE A 155 6.05 -10.21 -15.10
CA ILE A 155 6.07 -8.86 -14.54
C ILE A 155 4.94 -8.68 -13.54
N ALA A 156 5.11 -7.67 -12.69
CA ALA A 156 4.05 -7.10 -11.89
C ALA A 156 3.95 -5.62 -12.23
N LEU A 157 2.72 -5.11 -12.41
CA LEU A 157 2.48 -3.67 -12.50
C LEU A 157 1.81 -3.21 -11.22
N LEU A 158 2.26 -2.08 -10.68
CA LEU A 158 1.55 -1.38 -9.60
C LEU A 158 1.03 -0.04 -10.10
N GLY A 159 -0.25 0.21 -9.85
CA GLY A 159 -0.87 1.52 -10.03
C GLY A 159 -0.81 2.31 -8.74
N VAL A 160 -0.18 3.48 -8.75
CA VAL A 160 -0.18 4.43 -7.63
C VAL A 160 -1.02 5.64 -8.00
N SER A 161 -1.96 5.99 -7.12
CA SER A 161 -2.79 7.19 -7.28
C SER A 161 -1.92 8.45 -7.14
N PRO A 162 -1.86 9.33 -8.16
CA PRO A 162 -1.07 10.55 -8.07
C PRO A 162 -1.59 11.50 -6.98
N ASN A 163 -2.87 11.38 -6.60
CA ASN A 163 -3.55 12.23 -5.63
C ASN A 163 -3.33 11.76 -4.19
N SER A 164 -3.63 10.50 -3.90
CA SER A 164 -3.60 9.98 -2.51
C SER A 164 -2.25 9.36 -2.14
N LYS A 165 -1.36 9.14 -3.10
CA LYS A 165 -0.09 8.43 -2.91
C LYS A 165 -0.30 7.02 -2.37
N LYS A 166 -1.44 6.39 -2.68
CA LYS A 166 -1.75 5.00 -2.31
C LYS A 166 -1.68 4.10 -3.52
N VAL A 167 -1.38 2.82 -3.29
CA VAL A 167 -1.47 1.78 -4.31
C VAL A 167 -2.95 1.45 -4.54
N THR A 168 -3.41 1.59 -5.77
CA THR A 168 -4.81 1.36 -6.17
C THR A 168 -4.98 0.10 -6.99
N ALA A 169 -3.91 -0.44 -7.57
CA ALA A 169 -4.03 -1.58 -8.45
C ALA A 169 -2.76 -2.43 -8.51
N ILE A 170 -2.95 -3.72 -8.77
CA ILE A 170 -1.89 -4.67 -9.10
C ILE A 170 -2.26 -5.48 -10.34
N TYR A 171 -1.29 -5.68 -11.23
CA TYR A 171 -1.36 -6.62 -12.33
C TYR A 171 -0.29 -7.69 -12.14
N LEU A 172 -0.61 -8.94 -12.46
CA LEU A 172 0.30 -10.07 -12.40
C LEU A 172 0.17 -10.97 -13.64
N ASN A 173 1.30 -11.29 -14.29
CA ASN A 173 1.40 -12.37 -15.29
C ASN A 173 2.52 -13.33 -14.99
#